data_AF-A0A813GGS4-F1
#
_entry.id   AF-A0A813GGS4-F1
#
_cell.length_a   1.000
_cell.length_b   1.000
_cell.length_c   1.000
_cell.angle_alpha   90.00
_cell.angle_beta   90.00
_cell.angle_gamma   90.00
#
_symmetry.space_group_name_H-M   'P 1'
#
loop_
_entity.id
_entity.type
_entity.pdbx_description
1 polymer ?
#
loop_
_entity_poly.entity_id
_entity_poly.type
_entity_poly.pdbx_seq_one_letter_code
_entity_poly.pdbx_strand_id
1 'polypeptide(L)'
;ALGLLRSLLVGRDLEAEQAAEALSACTAPLVSACSGDGSSNSGVTGETSEADAADSTPWGPEEITEALEVLNQLLILCPPTEVEDDAAVEGEEPDRGGIGRIQDSCRMLGMFMPGAKLSATLATEATASPALALAQAVLAQIAFLALAGLGGSSCPASALQEAEDQCLALATAAALELGIRGTEAQIMALGLLAESFDLGRPGGKPRQPPAQLDEVLSAALSGGPTLRAPTLQLVASAIFAHGISLGMPLAKGRPLGRLKPLLVIAAGELRLGLEGYSNSQGTCAACMAVEAATVAIGKESEALEGSADMEEVSDCLTELHRALHDIHEYCGDLPASSDEPPPEELAMVARVAAAFQLEDPRRFLSEFEKSLPVLCRLPPHEFQVLLPCLQEMQDWHLTPGLGKVLEVAHWGLTSDESSAAEVWRQCALMLAEVALDAAARGSSL
;
A
#
# COMPACT_ATOMS: atom_id res chain seq x y z
N ALA A 1 28.61 15.41 -7.38
CA ALA A 1 27.58 14.36 -7.58
C ALA A 1 27.54 13.88 -9.03
N LEU A 2 27.17 14.73 -10.01
CA LEU A 2 27.14 14.35 -11.45
C LEU A 2 28.47 13.83 -11.99
N GLY A 3 29.60 14.45 -11.63
CA GLY A 3 30.93 13.92 -11.98
C GLY A 3 31.22 12.52 -11.43
N LEU A 4 30.72 12.20 -10.23
CA LEU A 4 30.86 10.87 -9.60
C LEU A 4 29.88 9.86 -10.23
N LEU A 5 28.66 10.28 -10.56
CA LEU A 5 27.68 9.49 -11.33
C LEU A 5 28.23 9.10 -12.71
N ARG A 6 28.96 10.01 -13.35
CA ARG A 6 29.63 9.78 -14.63
C ARG A 6 30.80 8.80 -14.49
N SER A 7 31.60 8.92 -13.43
CA SER A 7 32.65 7.94 -13.11
C SER A 7 32.08 6.56 -12.80
N LEU A 8 30.92 6.49 -12.15
CA LEU A 8 30.19 5.24 -11.90
C LEU A 8 29.69 4.56 -13.19
N LEU A 9 29.19 5.32 -14.16
CA LEU A 9 28.72 4.78 -15.45
C LEU A 9 29.84 4.35 -16.40
N VAL A 10 31.06 4.87 -16.22
CA VAL A 10 32.21 4.62 -17.09
C VAL A 10 33.24 3.68 -16.45
N GLY A 11 33.26 3.60 -15.12
CA GLY A 11 34.27 2.89 -14.33
C GLY A 11 34.06 1.37 -14.28
N ARG A 12 35.16 0.64 -14.08
CA ARG A 12 35.12 -0.78 -13.70
C ARG A 12 34.76 -0.89 -12.21
N ASP A 13 34.14 -1.99 -11.77
CA ASP A 13 33.55 -2.22 -10.43
C ASP A 13 34.20 -1.47 -9.24
N LEU A 14 35.53 -1.43 -9.15
CA LEU A 14 36.25 -0.77 -8.07
C LEU A 14 36.16 0.78 -8.09
N GLU A 15 36.18 1.39 -9.28
CA GLU A 15 36.04 2.84 -9.46
C GLU A 15 34.57 3.27 -9.26
N ALA A 16 33.64 2.40 -9.62
CA ALA A 16 32.22 2.54 -9.34
C ALA A 16 31.97 2.50 -7.82
N GLU A 17 32.49 1.50 -7.10
CA GLU A 17 32.35 1.41 -5.64
C GLU A 17 32.91 2.65 -4.92
N GLN A 18 34.11 3.11 -5.29
CA GLN A 18 34.72 4.30 -4.70
C GLN A 18 33.91 5.58 -4.98
N ALA A 19 33.34 5.70 -6.18
CA ALA A 19 32.49 6.84 -6.53
C ALA A 19 31.11 6.78 -5.86
N ALA A 20 30.55 5.59 -5.64
CA ALA A 20 29.33 5.38 -4.84
C ALA A 20 29.54 5.74 -3.37
N GLU A 21 30.65 5.28 -2.78
CA GLU A 21 31.04 5.61 -1.41
C GLU A 21 31.25 7.13 -1.25
N ALA A 22 31.92 7.77 -2.20
CA ALA A 22 32.10 9.22 -2.21
C ALA A 22 30.76 9.97 -2.37
N LEU A 23 29.84 9.48 -3.21
CA LEU A 23 28.50 10.04 -3.34
C LEU A 23 27.69 9.90 -2.06
N SER A 24 27.69 8.70 -1.45
CA SER A 24 27.00 8.39 -0.19
C SER A 24 27.55 9.21 0.99
N ALA A 25 28.86 9.43 1.04
CA ALA A 25 29.47 10.29 2.04
C ALA A 25 29.08 11.77 1.88
N CYS A 26 28.76 12.20 0.65
CA CYS A 26 28.40 13.59 0.35
C CYS A 26 26.88 13.85 0.35
N THR A 27 26.02 12.84 0.30
CA THR A 27 24.56 13.04 0.24
C THR A 27 23.99 13.66 1.49
N ALA A 28 24.37 13.20 2.69
CA ALA A 28 23.83 13.76 3.93
C ALA A 28 24.20 15.25 4.14
N PRO A 29 25.47 15.68 3.93
CA PRO A 29 25.83 17.10 3.95
C PRO A 29 25.13 17.94 2.88
N LEU A 30 24.99 17.44 1.65
CA LEU A 30 24.34 18.16 0.55
C LEU A 30 22.82 18.30 0.76
N VAL A 31 22.16 17.24 1.23
CA VAL A 31 20.73 17.30 1.60
C VAL A 31 20.54 18.31 2.73
N SER A 32 21.38 18.29 3.77
CA SER A 32 21.30 19.22 4.90
C SER A 32 21.57 20.68 4.49
N ALA A 33 22.50 20.92 3.57
CA ALA A 33 22.80 22.26 3.07
C ALA A 33 21.66 22.82 2.20
N CYS A 34 20.90 21.95 1.53
CA CYS A 34 19.83 22.36 0.62
C CYS A 34 18.43 22.33 1.23
N SER A 35 18.18 21.55 2.28
CA SER A 35 16.90 21.52 3.01
C SER A 35 16.72 22.71 3.95
N GLY A 36 17.73 23.59 4.09
CA GLY A 36 17.62 24.81 4.89
C GLY A 36 17.45 24.57 6.39
N ASP A 37 17.79 23.38 6.90
CA ASP A 37 17.68 23.05 8.31
C ASP A 37 18.71 23.84 9.15
N GLY A 38 18.29 25.01 9.60
CA GLY A 38 19.01 25.88 10.52
C GLY A 38 19.07 25.34 11.96
N SER A 39 19.30 24.04 12.17
CA SER A 39 19.57 23.50 13.50
C SER A 39 21.08 23.46 13.78
N SER A 40 21.59 24.62 14.19
CA SER A 40 22.92 24.73 14.76
C SER A 40 23.00 23.96 16.08
N ASN A 41 23.70 22.80 16.10
CA ASN A 41 24.50 22.36 17.23
C ASN A 41 25.31 21.08 16.93
N SER A 42 26.59 21.22 16.56
CA SER A 42 27.71 20.89 17.47
C SER A 42 29.07 20.85 16.75
N GLY A 43 29.95 21.77 17.15
CA GLY A 43 31.38 21.56 17.43
C GLY A 43 32.23 20.74 16.46
N VAL A 44 32.70 21.38 15.38
CA VAL A 44 34.08 21.20 14.92
C VAL A 44 34.67 22.59 14.68
N THR A 45 35.59 22.99 15.55
CA THR A 45 36.38 24.22 15.41
C THR A 45 37.32 24.09 14.21
N GLY A 46 36.94 24.69 13.09
CA GLY A 46 37.81 25.00 11.97
C GLY A 46 37.46 26.41 11.50
N GLU A 47 38.42 27.32 11.56
CA GLU A 47 38.28 28.68 11.02
C GLU A 47 38.06 28.61 9.51
N THR A 48 36.82 28.74 9.06
CA THR A 48 36.48 29.09 7.68
C THR A 48 35.39 30.14 7.67
N SER A 49 35.79 31.35 7.29
CA SER A 49 35.02 32.47 6.72
C SER A 49 33.49 32.35 6.73
N GLU A 50 32.83 33.26 7.46
CA GLU A 50 31.37 33.53 7.46
C GLU A 50 30.86 34.17 6.14
N ALA A 51 31.21 33.60 5.00
CA ALA A 51 30.60 33.95 3.72
C ALA A 51 30.24 32.66 2.99
N ASP A 52 29.07 32.64 2.34
CA ASP A 52 28.59 31.59 1.42
C ASP A 52 27.60 30.54 1.98
N ALA A 53 26.75 30.92 2.94
CA ALA A 53 25.54 30.14 3.26
C ALA A 53 24.27 30.62 2.51
N ALA A 54 24.39 31.48 1.49
CA ALA A 54 23.26 32.14 0.83
C ALA A 54 23.15 31.92 -0.69
N ASP A 55 24.07 31.19 -1.33
CA ASP A 55 24.07 31.00 -2.79
C ASP A 55 24.02 29.51 -3.18
N SER A 56 22.98 28.78 -2.74
CA SER A 56 22.59 27.56 -3.45
C SER A 56 21.84 27.98 -4.72
N THR A 57 22.58 28.35 -5.77
CA THR A 57 21.99 28.55 -7.09
C THR A 57 21.23 27.29 -7.49
N PRO A 58 19.93 27.38 -7.85
CA PRO A 58 19.19 26.23 -8.34
C PRO A 58 19.93 25.62 -9.54
N TRP A 59 19.84 24.30 -9.70
CA TRP A 59 20.48 23.61 -10.81
C TRP A 59 20.12 24.27 -12.14
N GLY A 60 21.14 24.49 -12.97
CA GLY A 60 20.91 24.99 -14.32
C GLY A 60 20.22 23.93 -15.18
N PRO A 61 19.65 24.35 -16.32
CA PRO A 61 18.95 23.45 -17.24
C PRO A 61 19.88 22.39 -17.85
N GLU A 62 21.18 22.66 -17.93
CA GLU A 62 22.19 21.72 -18.44
C GLU A 62 22.41 20.57 -17.44
N GLU A 63 22.57 20.87 -16.14
CA GLU A 63 22.74 19.84 -15.10
C GLU A 63 21.50 18.95 -14.95
N ILE A 64 20.29 19.52 -15.11
CA ILE A 64 19.03 18.76 -15.13
C ILE A 64 18.97 17.79 -16.32
N THR A 65 19.39 18.26 -17.49
CA THR A 65 19.40 17.43 -18.72
C THR A 65 20.39 16.28 -18.60
N GLU A 66 21.59 16.54 -18.07
CA GLU A 66 22.60 15.49 -17.83
C GLU A 66 22.11 14.44 -16.81
N ALA A 67 21.45 14.87 -15.73
CA ALA A 67 20.85 13.95 -14.75
C ALA A 67 19.76 13.06 -15.37
N LEU A 68 18.91 13.65 -16.21
CA LEU A 68 17.87 12.93 -16.95
C LEU A 68 18.45 11.88 -17.90
N GLU A 69 19.50 12.23 -18.65
CA GLU A 69 20.17 11.29 -19.55
C GLU A 69 20.73 10.08 -18.79
N VAL A 70 21.36 10.32 -17.63
CA VAL A 70 21.89 9.27 -16.76
C VAL A 70 20.77 8.38 -16.21
N LEU A 71 19.69 8.96 -15.67
CA LEU A 71 18.55 8.20 -15.12
C LEU A 71 17.87 7.36 -16.21
N ASN A 72 17.67 7.91 -17.41
CA ASN A 72 17.11 7.18 -18.53
C ASN A 72 18.01 6.03 -19.01
N GLN A 73 19.33 6.21 -19.01
CA GLN A 73 20.26 5.13 -19.31
C GLN A 73 20.21 4.02 -18.26
N LEU A 74 20.09 4.36 -16.97
CA LEU A 74 19.92 3.38 -15.90
C LEU A 74 18.59 2.62 -15.99
N LEU A 75 17.50 3.32 -16.35
CA LEU A 75 16.19 2.69 -16.61
C LEU A 75 16.26 1.69 -17.76
N ILE A 76 16.97 2.00 -18.85
CA ILE A 76 17.17 1.08 -19.98
C ILE A 76 17.94 -0.19 -19.54
N LEU A 77 18.83 -0.07 -18.56
CA LEU A 77 19.57 -1.20 -17.98
C LEU A 77 18.75 -2.03 -16.98
N CYS A 78 17.52 -1.59 -16.66
CA CYS A 78 16.53 -2.33 -15.88
C CYS A 78 15.47 -2.91 -16.84
N PRO A 79 15.68 -4.10 -17.42
CA PRO A 79 14.62 -4.70 -18.23
C PRO A 79 13.38 -4.91 -17.35
N PRO A 80 12.16 -4.68 -17.89
CA PRO A 80 10.94 -5.06 -17.19
C PRO A 80 11.02 -6.54 -16.86
N THR A 81 10.62 -6.92 -15.65
CA THR A 81 10.39 -8.31 -15.28
C THR A 81 9.14 -8.81 -15.99
N GLU A 82 9.17 -8.87 -17.32
CA GLU A 82 8.24 -9.69 -18.08
C GLU A 82 8.67 -11.14 -17.84
N VAL A 83 8.04 -11.77 -16.86
CA VAL A 83 7.96 -13.21 -16.84
C VAL A 83 7.06 -13.56 -18.01
N GLU A 84 7.63 -13.89 -19.16
CA GLU A 84 6.88 -14.67 -20.14
C GLU A 84 6.45 -15.95 -19.39
N ASP A 85 5.14 -16.16 -19.25
CA ASP A 85 4.52 -17.36 -18.66
C ASP A 85 4.95 -18.67 -19.37
N ASP A 86 5.73 -18.58 -20.44
CA ASP A 86 6.26 -19.69 -21.21
C ASP A 86 7.62 -20.17 -20.65
N ALA A 87 7.59 -20.82 -19.47
CA ALA A 87 8.38 -22.03 -19.17
C ALA A 87 8.38 -22.36 -17.66
N ALA A 88 7.21 -22.59 -17.08
CA ALA A 88 7.11 -23.63 -16.06
C ALA A 88 7.19 -25.02 -16.75
N VAL A 89 8.28 -25.28 -17.48
CA VAL A 89 8.64 -26.65 -17.85
C VAL A 89 9.33 -27.23 -16.62
N GLU A 90 8.63 -28.13 -15.94
CA GLU A 90 9.19 -28.92 -14.85
C GLU A 90 10.54 -29.52 -15.28
N GLY A 91 11.65 -28.96 -14.77
CA GLY A 91 12.97 -29.58 -14.88
C GLY A 91 14.09 -28.77 -15.55
N GLU A 92 13.86 -27.56 -16.05
CA GLU A 92 14.96 -26.67 -16.45
C GLU A 92 15.38 -25.74 -15.30
N GLU A 93 16.66 -25.76 -14.93
CA GLU A 93 17.21 -24.77 -13.99
C GLU A 93 17.00 -23.37 -14.59
N PRO A 94 16.48 -22.40 -13.82
CA PRO A 94 16.33 -21.04 -14.32
C PRO A 94 17.69 -20.53 -14.80
N ASP A 95 17.71 -19.90 -15.98
CA ASP A 95 18.93 -19.50 -16.66
C ASP A 95 19.82 -18.66 -15.72
N ARG A 96 20.88 -19.28 -15.20
CA ARG A 96 21.78 -18.69 -14.19
C ARG A 96 22.41 -17.38 -14.70
N GLY A 97 22.47 -17.19 -16.03
CA GLY A 97 22.91 -15.96 -16.66
C GLY A 97 21.96 -14.78 -16.48
N GLY A 98 20.64 -15.02 -16.42
CA GLY A 98 19.63 -13.98 -16.18
C GLY A 98 19.60 -13.53 -14.72
N ILE A 99 19.69 -14.48 -13.79
CA ILE A 99 19.70 -14.21 -12.34
C ILE A 99 20.92 -13.40 -11.92
N GLY A 100 22.11 -13.72 -12.46
CA GLY A 100 23.33 -12.95 -12.18
C GLY A 100 23.22 -11.50 -12.66
N ARG A 101 22.61 -11.27 -13.83
CA ARG A 101 22.37 -9.91 -14.36
C ARG A 101 21.42 -9.11 -13.48
N ILE A 102 20.34 -9.71 -12.98
CA ILE A 102 19.39 -9.03 -12.08
C ILE A 102 20.08 -8.64 -10.76
N GLN A 103 20.92 -9.52 -10.21
CA GLN A 103 21.66 -9.22 -8.98
C GLN A 103 22.71 -8.12 -9.17
N ASP A 104 23.44 -8.14 -10.28
CA ASP A 104 24.42 -7.11 -10.61
C ASP A 104 23.74 -5.77 -10.92
N SER A 105 22.56 -5.80 -11.57
CA SER A 105 21.71 -4.62 -11.77
C SER A 105 21.22 -4.06 -10.43
N CYS A 106 20.64 -4.87 -9.53
CA CYS A 106 20.21 -4.41 -8.20
C CYS A 106 21.37 -3.80 -7.39
N ARG A 107 22.55 -4.41 -7.43
CA ARG A 107 23.75 -3.90 -6.76
C ARG A 107 24.21 -2.57 -7.37
N MET A 108 24.30 -2.49 -8.70
CA MET A 108 24.61 -1.23 -9.38
C MET A 108 23.61 -0.14 -9.05
N LEU A 109 22.32 -0.45 -9.09
CA LEU A 109 21.25 0.52 -8.85
C LEU A 109 21.26 1.02 -7.41
N GLY A 110 21.49 0.16 -6.42
CA GLY A 110 21.75 0.59 -5.03
C GLY A 110 22.92 1.57 -4.93
N MET A 111 24.01 1.36 -5.67
CA MET A 111 25.11 2.33 -5.70
C MET A 111 24.72 3.71 -6.27
N PHE A 112 23.67 3.78 -7.09
CA PHE A 112 23.17 5.01 -7.72
C PHE A 112 22.06 5.73 -6.93
N MET A 113 21.34 5.02 -6.06
CA MET A 113 20.20 5.57 -5.31
C MET A 113 20.53 6.80 -4.44
N PRO A 114 21.71 6.93 -3.79
CA PRO A 114 22.07 8.16 -3.10
C PRO A 114 22.07 9.39 -4.02
N GLY A 115 22.57 9.23 -5.26
CA GLY A 115 22.56 10.30 -6.27
C GLY A 115 21.16 10.61 -6.80
N ALA A 116 20.30 9.60 -6.93
CA ALA A 116 18.89 9.76 -7.30
C ALA A 116 18.10 10.50 -6.19
N LYS A 117 18.32 10.14 -4.92
CA LYS A 117 17.77 10.84 -3.75
C LYS A 117 18.17 12.30 -3.74
N LEU A 118 19.45 12.59 -3.95
CA LEU A 118 19.94 13.95 -4.05
C LEU A 118 19.28 14.71 -5.21
N SER A 119 19.13 14.09 -6.37
CA SER A 119 18.54 14.73 -7.55
C SER A 119 17.04 14.97 -7.40
N ALA A 120 16.32 14.12 -6.67
CA ALA A 120 14.90 14.29 -6.37
C ALA A 120 14.65 15.35 -5.28
N THR A 121 15.55 15.50 -4.30
CA THR A 121 15.45 16.57 -3.29
C THR A 121 15.94 17.92 -3.80
N LEU A 122 16.75 17.94 -4.87
CA LEU A 122 17.33 19.18 -5.42
C LEU A 122 16.66 19.69 -6.69
N ALA A 123 15.83 18.88 -7.35
CA ALA A 123 15.29 19.24 -8.66
C ALA A 123 13.81 18.88 -8.84
N THR A 124 13.23 19.62 -9.78
CA THR A 124 11.84 19.63 -10.26
C THR A 124 11.28 18.24 -10.57
N GLU A 125 9.96 18.14 -10.74
CA GLU A 125 9.25 16.93 -11.18
C GLU A 125 9.97 16.12 -12.28
N ALA A 126 10.60 16.80 -13.24
CA ALA A 126 11.34 16.17 -14.33
C ALA A 126 12.38 15.14 -13.87
N THR A 127 13.11 15.38 -12.78
CA THR A 127 14.12 14.43 -12.27
C THR A 127 13.56 13.45 -11.24
N ALA A 128 12.50 13.83 -10.54
CA ALA A 128 11.86 12.98 -9.54
C ALA A 128 11.15 11.77 -10.17
N SER A 129 10.40 11.95 -11.26
CA SER A 129 9.65 10.84 -11.88
C SER A 129 10.56 9.70 -12.41
N PRO A 130 11.65 9.95 -13.16
CA PRO A 130 12.54 8.88 -13.61
C PRO A 130 13.31 8.21 -12.47
N ALA A 131 13.68 8.97 -11.43
CA ALA A 131 14.32 8.41 -10.24
C ALA A 131 13.39 7.47 -9.47
N LEU A 132 12.11 7.82 -9.33
CA LEU A 132 11.10 6.98 -8.68
C LEU A 132 10.74 5.77 -9.54
N ALA A 133 10.65 5.92 -10.86
CA ALA A 133 10.45 4.78 -11.77
C ALA A 133 11.60 3.77 -11.66
N LEU A 134 12.84 4.26 -11.48
CA LEU A 134 14.00 3.40 -11.25
C LEU A 134 13.88 2.66 -9.92
N ALA A 135 13.47 3.36 -8.85
CA ALA A 135 13.23 2.74 -7.56
C ALA A 135 12.14 1.66 -7.61
N GLN A 136 11.06 1.90 -8.36
CA GLN A 136 10.01 0.91 -8.58
C GLN A 136 10.56 -0.35 -9.26
N ALA A 137 11.36 -0.19 -10.32
CA ALA A 137 11.97 -1.30 -11.04
C ALA A 137 12.91 -2.11 -10.13
N VAL A 138 13.70 -1.43 -9.30
CA VAL A 138 14.58 -2.08 -8.31
C VAL A 138 13.78 -2.88 -7.29
N LEU A 139 12.72 -2.28 -6.72
CA LEU A 139 11.87 -2.96 -5.74
C LEU A 139 11.18 -4.19 -6.32
N ALA A 140 10.68 -4.10 -7.56
CA ALA A 140 10.09 -5.24 -8.26
C ALA A 140 11.10 -6.40 -8.47
N GLN A 141 12.34 -6.08 -8.84
CA GLN A 141 13.41 -7.07 -8.97
C GLN A 141 13.78 -7.71 -7.62
N ILE A 142 13.84 -6.92 -6.54
CA ILE A 142 14.09 -7.42 -5.19
C ILE A 142 12.96 -8.38 -4.76
N ALA A 143 11.71 -8.01 -5.00
CA ALA A 143 10.54 -8.85 -4.71
C ALA A 143 10.59 -10.18 -5.46
N PHE A 144 10.92 -10.14 -6.76
CA PHE A 144 11.10 -11.33 -7.57
C PHE A 144 12.19 -12.27 -7.03
N LEU A 145 13.37 -11.72 -6.69
CA LEU A 145 14.46 -12.51 -6.12
C LEU A 145 14.09 -13.15 -4.77
N ALA A 146 13.28 -12.46 -3.96
CA ALA A 146 12.79 -12.97 -2.69
C ALA A 146 11.80 -14.14 -2.89
N LEU A 147 10.85 -14.01 -3.82
CA LEU A 147 9.85 -15.05 -4.13
C LEU A 147 10.49 -16.30 -4.74
N ALA A 148 11.49 -16.13 -5.59
CA ALA A 148 12.17 -17.25 -6.24
C ALA A 148 13.09 -18.06 -5.28
N GLY A 149 13.28 -17.62 -4.03
CA GLY A 149 14.20 -18.28 -3.08
C GLY A 149 15.67 -18.18 -3.49
N LEU A 150 16.00 -17.30 -4.45
CA LEU A 150 17.32 -17.16 -5.07
C LEU A 150 18.25 -16.19 -4.33
N GLY A 151 17.82 -15.63 -3.20
CA GLY A 151 18.60 -14.69 -2.39
C GLY A 151 19.83 -15.28 -1.67
N GLY A 152 20.18 -16.55 -1.92
CA GLY A 152 21.14 -17.30 -1.10
C GLY A 152 22.56 -17.47 -1.65
N SER A 153 22.83 -17.31 -2.95
CA SER A 153 24.10 -17.81 -3.53
C SER A 153 25.12 -16.75 -3.98
N SER A 154 24.72 -15.50 -4.24
CA SER A 154 25.65 -14.49 -4.82
C SER A 154 25.38 -13.03 -4.43
N CYS A 155 24.17 -12.66 -4.01
CA CYS A 155 23.89 -11.31 -3.51
C CYS A 155 23.71 -11.36 -1.98
N PRO A 156 24.54 -10.65 -1.19
CA PRO A 156 24.39 -10.67 0.27
C PRO A 156 23.05 -10.04 0.65
N ALA A 157 22.29 -10.69 1.54
CA ALA A 157 20.99 -10.21 1.99
C ALA A 157 21.04 -8.76 2.53
N SER A 158 22.20 -8.32 3.03
CA SER A 158 22.43 -6.93 3.46
C SER A 158 22.43 -5.92 2.31
N ALA A 159 22.93 -6.28 1.12
CA ALA A 159 22.96 -5.37 -0.03
C ALA A 159 21.57 -5.18 -0.65
N LEU A 160 20.76 -6.25 -0.70
CA LEU A 160 19.36 -6.14 -1.12
C LEU A 160 18.57 -5.27 -0.14
N GLN A 161 18.78 -5.46 1.18
CA GLN A 161 18.16 -4.62 2.20
C GLN A 161 18.56 -3.15 2.06
N GLU A 162 19.84 -2.88 1.82
CA GLU A 162 20.35 -1.51 1.65
C GLU A 162 19.75 -0.83 0.41
N ALA A 163 19.69 -1.52 -0.73
CA ALA A 163 19.07 -1.00 -1.95
C ALA A 163 17.57 -0.70 -1.73
N GLU A 164 16.87 -1.58 -1.03
CA GLU A 164 15.48 -1.42 -0.66
C GLU A 164 15.28 -0.19 0.25
N ASP A 165 16.10 -0.05 1.30
CA ASP A 165 16.06 1.08 2.23
C ASP A 165 16.34 2.42 1.51
N GLN A 166 17.23 2.42 0.52
CA GLN A 166 17.51 3.60 -0.29
C GLN A 166 16.36 3.97 -1.24
N CYS A 167 15.67 2.98 -1.83
CA CYS A 167 14.46 3.20 -2.63
C CYS A 167 13.35 3.85 -1.79
N LEU A 168 13.12 3.33 -0.59
CA LEU A 168 12.14 3.92 0.32
C LEU A 168 12.55 5.29 0.84
N ALA A 169 13.85 5.52 1.07
CA ALA A 169 14.35 6.83 1.46
C ALA A 169 14.17 7.87 0.35
N LEU A 170 14.30 7.47 -0.92
CA LEU A 170 13.97 8.33 -2.07
C LEU A 170 12.46 8.61 -2.12
N ALA A 171 11.62 7.58 -2.02
CA ALA A 171 10.17 7.74 -2.03
C ALA A 171 9.68 8.64 -0.87
N THR A 172 10.23 8.47 0.33
CA THR A 172 9.94 9.33 1.49
C THR A 172 10.33 10.78 1.21
N ALA A 173 11.51 11.02 0.65
CA ALA A 173 11.98 12.36 0.33
C ALA A 173 11.10 13.03 -0.74
N ALA A 174 10.77 12.32 -1.82
CA ALA A 174 9.88 12.82 -2.86
C ALA A 174 8.46 13.07 -2.34
N ALA A 175 7.96 12.24 -1.43
CA ALA A 175 6.64 12.44 -0.82
C ALA A 175 6.56 13.70 0.04
N LEU A 176 7.68 14.15 0.62
CA LEU A 176 7.78 15.36 1.45
C LEU A 176 8.11 16.63 0.65
N GLU A 177 8.58 16.49 -0.58
CA GLU A 177 9.13 17.60 -1.36
C GLU A 177 8.03 18.57 -1.82
N LEU A 178 8.14 19.83 -1.42
CA LEU A 178 7.13 20.86 -1.70
C LEU A 178 7.11 21.25 -3.19
N GLY A 179 8.25 21.15 -3.88
CA GLY A 179 8.38 21.51 -5.29
C GLY A 179 7.60 20.61 -6.25
N ILE A 180 7.24 19.39 -5.83
CA ILE A 180 6.50 18.40 -6.63
C ILE A 180 5.13 18.08 -6.04
N ARG A 181 4.58 19.00 -5.25
CA ARG A 181 3.32 18.79 -4.56
C ARG A 181 2.15 18.62 -5.53
N GLY A 182 1.44 17.50 -5.41
CA GLY A 182 0.28 17.15 -6.24
C GLY A 182 0.63 16.66 -7.64
N THR A 183 1.92 16.44 -7.94
CA THR A 183 2.37 15.95 -9.25
C THR A 183 2.40 14.42 -9.32
N GLU A 184 2.62 13.85 -10.51
CA GLU A 184 2.72 12.40 -10.71
C GLU A 184 3.88 11.79 -9.93
N ALA A 185 4.99 12.52 -9.78
CA ALA A 185 6.13 12.09 -8.97
C ALA A 185 5.73 11.84 -7.51
N GLN A 186 4.97 12.76 -6.90
CA GLN A 186 4.53 12.59 -5.52
C GLN A 186 3.52 11.45 -5.38
N ILE A 187 2.64 11.26 -6.37
CA ILE A 187 1.70 10.13 -6.41
C ILE A 187 2.48 8.80 -6.48
N MET A 188 3.48 8.71 -7.35
CA MET A 188 4.34 7.53 -7.48
C MET A 188 5.12 7.25 -6.19
N ALA A 189 5.64 8.29 -5.54
CA ALA A 189 6.32 8.16 -4.27
C ALA A 189 5.42 7.58 -3.17
N LEU A 190 4.18 8.06 -3.05
CA LEU A 190 3.20 7.53 -2.09
C LEU A 190 2.83 6.08 -2.42
N GLY A 191 2.66 5.74 -3.71
CA GLY A 191 2.42 4.37 -4.17
C GLY A 191 3.55 3.41 -3.78
N LEU A 192 4.81 3.80 -4.00
CA LEU A 192 5.98 3.00 -3.59
C LEU A 192 6.04 2.77 -2.09
N LEU A 193 5.69 3.78 -1.30
CA LEU A 193 5.61 3.62 0.15
C LEU A 193 4.48 2.67 0.55
N ALA A 194 3.32 2.71 -0.13
CA ALA A 194 2.21 1.80 0.14
C ALA A 194 2.60 0.35 -0.19
N GLU A 195 3.15 0.11 -1.38
CA GLU A 195 3.64 -1.20 -1.82
C GLU A 195 4.70 -1.77 -0.88
N SER A 196 5.52 -0.92 -0.26
CA SER A 196 6.57 -1.36 0.67
C SER A 196 6.05 -2.08 1.92
N PHE A 197 4.80 -1.82 2.31
CA PHE A 197 4.14 -2.54 3.40
C PHE A 197 3.61 -3.91 2.96
N ASP A 198 3.22 -4.03 1.69
CA ASP A 198 2.71 -5.27 1.09
C ASP A 198 3.83 -6.23 0.68
N LEU A 199 5.05 -5.73 0.45
CA LEU A 199 6.27 -6.50 0.17
C LEU A 199 6.77 -7.38 1.34
N GLY A 200 5.97 -7.56 2.39
CA GLY A 200 6.26 -8.47 3.49
C GLY A 200 6.58 -9.87 2.97
N ARG A 201 7.84 -10.32 3.12
CA ARG A 201 8.25 -11.68 2.74
C ARG A 201 7.28 -12.71 3.33
N PRO A 202 6.85 -13.74 2.60
CA PRO A 202 6.00 -14.79 3.16
C PRO A 202 6.65 -15.38 4.41
N GLY A 203 6.01 -15.21 5.58
CA GLY A 203 6.51 -15.63 6.89
C GLY A 203 7.47 -14.67 7.60
N GLY A 204 7.75 -13.49 7.03
CA GLY A 204 8.56 -12.43 7.63
C GLY A 204 7.77 -11.53 8.59
N LYS A 205 8.49 -10.79 9.44
CA LYS A 205 7.87 -9.71 10.23
C LYS A 205 7.46 -8.57 9.30
N PRO A 206 6.31 -7.90 9.54
CA PRO A 206 5.95 -6.70 8.80
C PRO A 206 7.07 -5.67 8.97
N ARG A 207 7.47 -5.04 7.86
CA ARG A 207 8.59 -4.11 7.80
C ARG A 207 8.26 -2.86 8.62
N GLN A 208 9.22 -2.30 9.36
CA GLN A 208 8.94 -1.05 10.08
C GLN A 208 8.58 0.09 9.11
N PRO A 209 7.61 0.94 9.47
CA PRO A 209 7.27 2.11 8.67
C PRO A 209 8.46 3.08 8.59
N PRO A 210 8.50 3.94 7.57
CA PRO A 210 9.47 5.02 7.53
C PRO A 210 9.30 5.93 8.75
N ALA A 211 10.42 6.36 9.36
CA ALA A 211 10.40 7.19 10.56
C ALA A 211 9.64 8.52 10.40
N GLN A 212 9.49 8.98 9.16
CA GLN A 212 8.82 10.23 8.76
C GLN A 212 7.39 10.01 8.25
N LEU A 213 6.78 8.84 8.47
CA LEU A 213 5.43 8.55 7.96
C LEU A 213 4.39 9.62 8.33
N ASP A 214 4.44 10.16 9.56
CA ASP A 214 3.54 11.23 9.99
C ASP A 214 3.70 12.50 9.16
N GLU A 215 4.94 12.88 8.82
CA GLU A 215 5.25 14.04 7.99
C GLU A 215 4.78 13.79 6.55
N VAL A 216 4.97 12.57 6.03
CA VAL A 216 4.52 12.17 4.70
C VAL A 216 3.01 12.27 4.60
N LEU A 217 2.27 11.71 5.56
CA LEU A 217 0.82 11.78 5.60
C LEU A 217 0.35 13.23 5.71
N SER A 218 0.95 14.03 6.59
CA SER A 218 0.61 15.45 6.73
C SER A 218 0.84 16.24 5.43
N ALA A 219 1.99 16.03 4.79
CA ALA A 219 2.34 16.67 3.52
C ALA A 219 1.36 16.25 2.40
N ALA A 220 1.05 14.96 2.30
CA ALA A 220 0.15 14.43 1.27
C ALA A 220 -1.29 14.92 1.46
N LEU A 221 -1.82 14.90 2.69
CA LEU A 221 -3.14 15.46 3.00
C LEU A 221 -3.25 16.95 2.67
N SER A 222 -2.15 17.68 2.86
CA SER A 222 -2.12 19.10 2.56
C SER A 222 -2.09 19.36 1.03
N GLY A 223 -1.57 18.42 0.22
CA GLY A 223 -1.40 18.59 -1.23
C GLY A 223 -2.67 18.52 -2.07
N GLY A 224 -3.83 18.35 -1.44
CA GLY A 224 -5.13 18.55 -2.07
C GLY A 224 -5.77 17.27 -2.61
N PRO A 225 -6.84 17.40 -3.42
CA PRO A 225 -7.67 16.27 -3.83
C PRO A 225 -6.93 15.18 -4.62
N THR A 226 -5.94 15.57 -5.45
CA THR A 226 -5.19 14.63 -6.31
C THR A 226 -4.35 13.63 -5.52
N LEU A 227 -3.98 13.95 -4.27
CA LEU A 227 -3.20 13.06 -3.41
C LEU A 227 -4.06 12.24 -2.46
N ARG A 228 -5.37 12.45 -2.39
CA ARG A 228 -6.22 11.77 -1.41
C ARG A 228 -6.23 10.26 -1.61
N ALA A 229 -6.44 9.80 -2.85
CA ALA A 229 -6.42 8.37 -3.17
C ALA A 229 -5.09 7.68 -2.80
N PRO A 230 -3.91 8.14 -3.27
CA PRO A 230 -2.65 7.50 -2.90
C PRO A 230 -2.32 7.64 -1.40
N THR A 231 -2.76 8.73 -0.74
CA THR A 231 -2.61 8.85 0.72
C THR A 231 -3.45 7.81 1.45
N LEU A 232 -4.72 7.63 1.07
CA LEU A 232 -5.61 6.64 1.68
C LEU A 232 -5.13 5.21 1.42
N GLN A 233 -4.56 4.93 0.25
CA GLN A 233 -3.91 3.65 -0.03
C GLN A 233 -2.72 3.41 0.91
N LEU A 234 -1.82 4.40 1.05
CA LEU A 234 -0.70 4.32 1.99
C LEU A 234 -1.16 4.07 3.43
N VAL A 235 -2.23 4.75 3.85
CA VAL A 235 -2.84 4.56 5.17
C VAL A 235 -3.39 3.15 5.32
N ALA A 236 -4.15 2.65 4.34
CA ALA A 236 -4.70 1.31 4.38
C ALA A 236 -3.59 0.25 4.52
N SER A 237 -2.55 0.32 3.68
CA SER A 237 -1.42 -0.61 3.73
C SER A 237 -0.67 -0.53 5.06
N ALA A 238 -0.46 0.68 5.60
CA ALA A 238 0.16 0.85 6.92
C ALA A 238 -0.68 0.26 8.06
N ILE A 239 -2.02 0.42 8.01
CA ILE A 239 -2.93 -0.17 9.00
C ILE A 239 -2.96 -1.69 8.88
N PHE A 240 -3.01 -2.26 7.67
CA PHE A 240 -2.97 -3.71 7.48
C PHE A 240 -1.67 -4.32 8.01
N ALA A 241 -0.53 -3.65 7.81
CA ALA A 241 0.77 -4.12 8.26
C ALA A 241 1.00 -3.95 9.77
N HIS A 242 0.45 -2.89 10.39
CA HIS A 242 0.83 -2.48 11.74
C HIS A 242 -0.30 -2.11 12.70
N GLY A 243 -1.55 -2.30 12.29
CA GLY A 243 -2.71 -1.93 13.08
C GLY A 243 -2.88 -0.41 13.22
N ILE A 244 -3.63 0.03 14.22
CA ILE A 244 -3.99 1.44 14.43
C ILE A 244 -2.77 2.31 14.74
N SER A 245 -1.66 1.69 15.15
CA SER A 245 -0.41 2.36 15.45
C SER A 245 0.30 2.92 14.21
N LEU A 246 -0.06 2.46 13.01
CA LEU A 246 0.66 2.73 11.76
C LEU A 246 2.16 2.40 11.87
N GLY A 247 2.51 1.47 12.77
CA GLY A 247 3.87 1.00 13.06
C GLY A 247 4.69 1.96 13.93
N MET A 248 4.05 2.99 14.47
CA MET A 248 4.69 3.95 15.37
C MET A 248 4.65 3.45 16.82
N PRO A 249 5.68 3.71 17.64
CA PRO A 249 5.67 3.32 19.04
C PRO A 249 4.49 3.98 19.78
N LEU A 250 3.64 3.18 20.42
CA LEU A 250 2.49 3.65 21.23
C LEU A 250 2.90 4.68 22.30
N ALA A 251 4.15 4.64 22.77
CA ALA A 251 4.70 5.60 23.73
C ALA A 251 4.96 7.01 23.15
N LYS A 252 4.93 7.20 21.83
CA LYS A 252 5.24 8.46 21.13
C LYS A 252 4.02 9.17 20.53
N GLY A 253 2.82 8.62 20.61
CA GLY A 253 1.64 9.27 20.02
C GLY A 253 0.32 8.67 20.46
N ARG A 254 -0.75 9.44 20.30
CA ARG A 254 -2.12 8.94 20.35
C ARG A 254 -2.50 8.40 18.97
N PRO A 255 -2.48 7.06 18.76
CA PRO A 255 -2.70 6.49 17.43
C PRO A 255 -4.09 6.84 16.88
N LEU A 256 -5.10 6.86 17.75
CA LEU A 256 -6.47 7.22 17.39
C LEU A 256 -6.61 8.69 16.98
N GLY A 257 -5.97 9.61 17.70
CA GLY A 257 -5.90 11.02 17.30
C GLY A 257 -5.32 11.26 15.90
N ARG A 258 -4.50 10.33 15.37
CA ARG A 258 -3.96 10.37 14.00
C ARG A 258 -4.89 9.70 12.99
N LEU A 259 -5.51 8.59 13.39
CA LEU A 259 -6.45 7.85 12.56
C LEU A 259 -7.72 8.65 12.27
N LYS A 260 -8.24 9.42 13.24
CA LYS A 260 -9.50 10.18 13.09
C LYS A 260 -9.51 11.11 11.87
N PRO A 261 -8.55 12.05 11.67
CA PRO A 261 -8.52 12.88 10.47
C PRO A 261 -8.50 12.08 9.16
N LEU A 262 -7.82 10.93 9.14
CA LEU A 262 -7.75 10.06 7.97
C LEU A 262 -9.09 9.39 7.69
N LEU A 263 -9.80 8.95 8.74
CA LEU A 263 -11.14 8.39 8.63
C LEU A 263 -12.18 9.40 8.15
N VAL A 264 -12.09 10.66 8.61
CA VAL A 264 -12.96 11.74 8.10
C VAL A 264 -12.79 11.92 6.60
N ILE A 265 -11.55 11.85 6.11
CA ILE A 265 -11.23 11.98 4.68
C ILE A 265 -11.70 10.74 3.92
N ALA A 266 -11.45 9.55 4.45
CA ALA A 266 -11.90 8.30 3.85
C ALA A 266 -13.44 8.25 3.73
N ALA A 267 -14.17 8.56 4.80
CA ALA A 267 -15.63 8.61 4.79
C ALA A 267 -16.15 9.67 3.79
N GLY A 268 -15.51 10.84 3.73
CA GLY A 268 -15.85 11.88 2.75
C GLY A 268 -15.61 11.44 1.30
N GLU A 269 -14.46 10.83 1.01
CA GLU A 269 -14.16 10.31 -0.33
C GLU A 269 -15.05 9.14 -0.73
N LEU A 270 -15.36 8.24 0.21
CA LEU A 270 -16.31 7.16 0.00
C LEU A 270 -17.67 7.72 -0.41
N ARG A 271 -18.22 8.64 0.38
CA ARG A 271 -19.50 9.28 0.07
C ARG A 271 -19.49 9.97 -1.30
N LEU A 272 -18.47 10.77 -1.59
CA LEU A 272 -18.33 11.41 -2.90
C LEU A 272 -18.25 10.38 -4.02
N GLY A 273 -17.58 9.25 -3.79
CA GLY A 273 -17.53 8.12 -4.71
C GLY A 273 -18.90 7.49 -4.98
N LEU A 274 -19.65 7.18 -3.93
CA LEU A 274 -21.00 6.60 -4.02
C LEU A 274 -22.01 7.55 -4.67
N GLU A 275 -21.83 8.85 -4.50
CA GLU A 275 -22.64 9.89 -5.16
C GLU A 275 -22.18 10.18 -6.62
N GLY A 276 -21.10 9.56 -7.10
CA GLY A 276 -20.56 9.71 -8.46
C GLY A 276 -19.71 10.97 -8.69
N TYR A 277 -19.23 11.61 -7.62
CA TYR A 277 -18.37 12.80 -7.67
C TYR A 277 -16.86 12.48 -7.52
N SER A 278 -16.50 11.31 -6.99
CA SER A 278 -15.11 10.85 -6.93
C SER A 278 -14.81 9.81 -8.02
N ASN A 279 -13.54 9.62 -8.33
CA ASN A 279 -13.12 8.57 -9.27
C ASN A 279 -13.06 7.20 -8.57
N SER A 280 -13.11 6.12 -9.33
CA SER A 280 -13.10 4.75 -8.79
C SER A 280 -11.85 4.46 -7.93
N GLN A 281 -10.71 5.07 -8.27
CA GLN A 281 -9.47 4.95 -7.48
C GLN A 281 -9.61 5.57 -6.07
N GLY A 282 -10.24 6.75 -5.97
CA GLY A 282 -10.51 7.42 -4.70
C GLY A 282 -11.50 6.64 -3.85
N THR A 283 -12.59 6.17 -4.45
CA THR A 283 -13.57 5.30 -3.78
C THR A 283 -12.93 4.01 -3.28
N CYS A 284 -12.11 3.36 -4.11
CA CYS A 284 -11.39 2.15 -3.74
C CYS A 284 -10.43 2.39 -2.56
N ALA A 285 -9.62 3.44 -2.64
CA ALA A 285 -8.69 3.80 -1.58
C ALA A 285 -9.41 4.12 -0.26
N ALA A 286 -10.55 4.80 -0.33
CA ALA A 286 -11.41 5.06 0.82
C ALA A 286 -11.97 3.76 1.43
N CYS A 287 -12.51 2.86 0.60
CA CYS A 287 -12.96 1.54 1.05
C CYS A 287 -11.83 0.76 1.73
N MET A 288 -10.63 0.72 1.13
CA MET A 288 -9.47 0.05 1.72
C MET A 288 -9.10 0.63 3.09
N ALA A 289 -9.07 1.96 3.22
CA ALA A 289 -8.73 2.62 4.48
C ALA A 289 -9.77 2.36 5.58
N VAL A 290 -11.07 2.41 5.23
CA VAL A 290 -12.17 2.10 6.15
C VAL A 290 -12.14 0.63 6.56
N GLU A 291 -11.99 -0.29 5.61
CA GLU A 291 -11.84 -1.73 5.86
C GLU A 291 -10.67 -2.01 6.82
N ALA A 292 -9.48 -1.48 6.51
CA ALA A 292 -8.29 -1.68 7.32
C ALA A 292 -8.49 -1.15 8.75
N ALA A 293 -9.05 0.05 8.90
CA ALA A 293 -9.30 0.66 10.19
C ALA A 293 -10.33 -0.13 11.03
N THR A 294 -11.41 -0.62 10.41
CA THR A 294 -12.40 -1.47 11.09
C THR A 294 -11.74 -2.74 11.63
N VAL A 295 -10.99 -3.44 10.78
CA VAL A 295 -10.27 -4.68 11.17
C VAL A 295 -9.24 -4.40 12.27
N ALA A 296 -8.50 -3.29 12.18
CA ALA A 296 -7.48 -2.97 13.17
C ALA A 296 -8.08 -2.59 14.53
N ILE A 297 -9.14 -1.78 14.55
CA ILE A 297 -9.84 -1.42 15.80
C ILE A 297 -10.45 -2.66 16.46
N GLY A 298 -11.02 -3.57 15.66
CA GLY A 298 -11.54 -4.84 16.12
C GLY A 298 -10.49 -5.72 16.80
N LYS A 299 -9.39 -5.97 16.09
CA LYS A 299 -8.24 -6.74 16.59
C LYS A 299 -7.60 -6.14 17.85
N GLU A 300 -7.62 -4.83 17.98
CA GLU A 300 -7.00 -4.11 19.11
C GLU A 300 -8.00 -3.69 20.20
N SER A 301 -9.26 -4.13 20.11
CA SER A 301 -10.36 -3.72 20.99
C SER A 301 -10.05 -3.90 22.49
N GLU A 302 -9.53 -5.05 22.91
CA GLU A 302 -9.16 -5.31 24.31
C GLU A 302 -8.08 -4.34 24.83
N ALA A 303 -7.11 -3.99 23.98
CA ALA A 303 -6.05 -3.04 24.33
C ALA A 303 -6.59 -1.60 24.41
N LEU A 304 -7.54 -1.27 23.54
CA LEU A 304 -8.22 0.01 23.53
C LEU A 304 -9.15 0.20 24.74
N GLU A 305 -9.88 -0.83 25.15
CA GLU A 305 -10.70 -0.82 26.38
C GLU A 305 -9.85 -0.61 27.65
N GLY A 306 -8.63 -1.13 27.65
CA GLY A 306 -7.66 -0.91 28.73
C GLY A 306 -7.01 0.48 28.73
N SER A 307 -7.21 1.28 27.68
CA SER A 307 -6.65 2.63 27.54
C SER A 307 -7.58 3.70 28.13
N ALA A 308 -7.03 4.86 28.50
CA ALA A 308 -7.83 6.00 28.99
C ALA A 308 -8.48 6.83 27.85
N ASP A 309 -8.33 6.39 26.59
CA ASP A 309 -8.63 7.18 25.39
C ASP A 309 -9.98 6.81 24.75
N MET A 310 -10.98 6.44 25.56
CA MET A 310 -12.32 6.01 25.09
C MET A 310 -13.06 7.08 24.25
N GLU A 311 -12.78 8.36 24.47
CA GLU A 311 -13.33 9.46 23.66
C GLU A 311 -12.79 9.39 22.21
N GLU A 312 -11.49 9.14 22.04
CA GLU A 312 -10.88 9.02 20.71
C GLU A 312 -11.34 7.75 19.99
N VAL A 313 -11.55 6.65 20.72
CA VAL A 313 -12.15 5.43 20.16
C VAL A 313 -13.57 5.73 19.66
N SER A 314 -14.39 6.39 20.49
CA SER A 314 -15.76 6.77 20.13
C SER A 314 -15.81 7.67 18.90
N ASP A 315 -14.87 8.60 18.78
CA ASP A 315 -14.76 9.48 17.62
C ASP A 315 -14.43 8.71 16.33
N CYS A 316 -13.44 7.81 16.36
CA CYS A 316 -13.10 6.96 15.22
C CYS A 316 -14.28 6.06 14.82
N LEU A 317 -14.93 5.43 15.80
CA LEU A 317 -16.12 4.61 15.56
C LEU A 317 -17.27 5.41 14.96
N THR A 318 -17.41 6.70 15.31
CA THR A 318 -18.45 7.56 14.73
C THR A 318 -18.22 7.76 13.23
N GLU A 319 -16.99 8.02 12.80
CA GLU A 319 -16.68 8.18 11.37
C GLU A 319 -16.81 6.86 10.61
N LEU A 320 -16.42 5.74 11.23
CA LEU A 320 -16.62 4.39 10.69
C LEU A 320 -18.12 4.07 10.50
N HIS A 321 -18.96 4.35 11.49
CA HIS A 321 -20.41 4.16 11.36
C HIS A 321 -21.03 5.06 10.29
N ARG A 322 -20.53 6.29 10.09
CA ARG A 322 -21.00 7.15 9.00
C ARG A 322 -20.67 6.56 7.63
N ALA A 323 -19.44 6.10 7.44
CA ALA A 323 -19.02 5.44 6.21
C ALA A 323 -19.90 4.21 5.90
N LEU A 324 -20.21 3.41 6.93
CA LEU A 324 -21.06 2.24 6.78
C LEU A 324 -22.52 2.62 6.47
N HIS A 325 -23.06 3.63 7.14
CA HIS A 325 -24.40 4.14 6.85
C HIS A 325 -24.52 4.58 5.37
N ASP A 326 -23.53 5.30 4.87
CA ASP A 326 -23.49 5.73 3.46
C ASP A 326 -23.45 4.53 2.50
N ILE A 327 -22.74 3.44 2.86
CA ILE A 327 -22.77 2.17 2.11
C ILE A 327 -24.15 1.55 2.10
N HIS A 328 -24.84 1.50 3.24
CA HIS A 328 -26.17 0.90 3.34
C HIS A 328 -27.22 1.72 2.60
N GLU A 329 -27.14 3.06 2.65
CA GLU A 329 -27.98 3.97 1.86
C GLU A 329 -27.77 3.72 0.37
N TYR A 330 -26.52 3.70 -0.09
CA TYR A 330 -26.16 3.36 -1.47
C TYR A 330 -26.70 2.00 -1.90
N CYS A 331 -26.52 0.95 -1.09
CA CYS A 331 -27.06 -0.38 -1.38
C CYS A 331 -28.59 -0.37 -1.43
N GLY A 332 -29.25 0.46 -0.62
CA GLY A 332 -30.71 0.60 -0.56
C GLY A 332 -31.31 1.29 -1.79
N ASP A 333 -30.54 2.18 -2.42
CA ASP A 333 -30.94 2.90 -3.64
C ASP A 333 -30.78 2.05 -4.92
N LEU A 334 -29.96 0.99 -4.86
CA LEU A 334 -29.76 0.09 -5.98
C LEU A 334 -30.92 -0.91 -6.15
N PRO A 335 -31.32 -1.23 -7.39
CA PRO A 335 -32.35 -2.23 -7.63
C PRO A 335 -31.84 -3.64 -7.27
N ALA A 336 -32.60 -4.36 -6.45
CA ALA A 336 -32.32 -5.74 -6.05
C ALA A 336 -32.40 -6.75 -7.21
N SER A 337 -33.24 -6.47 -8.20
CA SER A 337 -33.36 -7.24 -9.44
C SER A 337 -33.22 -6.30 -10.63
N SER A 338 -32.09 -6.37 -11.31
CA SER A 338 -31.82 -5.65 -12.55
C SER A 338 -31.11 -6.59 -13.53
N ASP A 339 -31.44 -6.48 -14.80
CA ASP A 339 -30.72 -7.15 -15.89
C ASP A 339 -29.36 -6.47 -16.16
N GLU A 340 -29.14 -5.28 -15.60
CA GLU A 340 -27.87 -4.56 -15.71
C GLU A 340 -26.82 -5.16 -14.76
N PRO A 341 -25.54 -5.17 -15.17
CA PRO A 341 -24.45 -5.58 -14.29
C PRO A 341 -24.42 -4.70 -13.03
N PRO A 342 -23.98 -5.24 -11.88
CA PRO A 342 -23.79 -4.43 -10.69
C PRO A 342 -22.74 -3.34 -10.95
N PRO A 343 -22.85 -2.17 -10.31
CA PRO A 343 -21.79 -1.15 -10.35
C PRO A 343 -20.48 -1.71 -9.79
N GLU A 344 -19.34 -1.25 -10.31
CA GLU A 344 -18.01 -1.68 -9.86
C GLU A 344 -17.78 -1.39 -8.37
N GLU A 345 -18.37 -0.31 -7.86
CA GLU A 345 -18.32 0.09 -6.45
C GLU A 345 -18.97 -0.94 -5.52
N LEU A 346 -19.91 -1.75 -6.01
CA LEU A 346 -20.61 -2.73 -5.19
C LEU A 346 -19.64 -3.76 -4.58
N ALA A 347 -18.64 -4.19 -5.33
CA ALA A 347 -17.63 -5.13 -4.85
C ALA A 347 -16.73 -4.49 -3.78
N MET A 348 -16.41 -3.21 -3.94
CA MET A 348 -15.59 -2.46 -2.99
C MET A 348 -16.32 -2.27 -1.66
N VAL A 349 -17.58 -1.84 -1.69
CA VAL A 349 -18.37 -1.63 -0.46
C VAL A 349 -18.76 -2.94 0.24
N ALA A 350 -18.89 -4.04 -0.51
CA ALA A 350 -19.11 -5.36 0.05
C ALA A 350 -17.99 -5.80 0.99
N ARG A 351 -16.72 -5.48 0.67
CA ARG A 351 -15.57 -5.78 1.53
C ARG A 351 -15.61 -4.99 2.84
N VAL A 352 -15.97 -3.71 2.75
CA VAL A 352 -16.11 -2.85 3.94
C VAL A 352 -17.24 -3.37 4.83
N ALA A 353 -18.40 -3.65 4.24
CA ALA A 353 -19.54 -4.26 4.94
C ALA A 353 -19.13 -5.57 5.62
N ALA A 354 -18.34 -6.41 4.95
CA ALA A 354 -17.86 -7.65 5.51
C ALA A 354 -17.00 -7.44 6.77
N ALA A 355 -16.06 -6.49 6.71
CA ALA A 355 -15.18 -6.17 7.83
C ALA A 355 -15.95 -5.68 9.07
N PHE A 356 -17.01 -4.88 8.89
CA PHE A 356 -17.82 -4.40 10.02
C PHE A 356 -18.64 -5.49 10.70
N GLN A 357 -19.25 -6.40 9.93
CA GLN A 357 -20.09 -7.46 10.50
C GLN A 357 -19.30 -8.40 11.42
N LEU A 358 -18.03 -8.66 11.10
CA LEU A 358 -17.16 -9.49 11.94
C LEU A 358 -16.91 -8.88 13.32
N GLU A 359 -17.00 -7.56 13.45
CA GLU A 359 -16.71 -6.84 14.68
C GLU A 359 -17.96 -6.49 15.52
N ASP A 360 -19.12 -6.21 14.89
CA ASP A 360 -20.40 -6.00 15.59
C ASP A 360 -21.59 -6.74 14.92
N PRO A 361 -21.67 -8.08 15.08
CA PRO A 361 -22.65 -8.90 14.35
C PRO A 361 -24.12 -8.62 14.73
N ARG A 362 -24.39 -7.96 15.87
CA ARG A 362 -25.77 -7.78 16.37
C ARG A 362 -26.42 -6.48 15.90
N ARG A 363 -25.67 -5.38 15.80
CA ARG A 363 -26.23 -4.10 15.30
C ARG A 363 -26.37 -4.09 13.78
N PHE A 364 -25.49 -4.81 13.11
CA PHE A 364 -25.32 -4.79 11.67
C PHE A 364 -26.29 -5.71 10.90
N LEU A 365 -26.81 -6.75 11.56
CA LEU A 365 -27.71 -7.75 10.95
C LEU A 365 -28.90 -7.13 10.20
N SER A 366 -29.61 -6.16 10.80
CA SER A 366 -30.83 -5.58 10.21
C SER A 366 -30.58 -4.63 9.02
N GLU A 367 -29.40 -4.01 8.93
CA GLU A 367 -29.02 -3.16 7.80
C GLU A 367 -28.47 -4.02 6.67
N PHE A 368 -27.66 -5.02 7.03
CA PHE A 368 -27.15 -6.02 6.09
C PHE A 368 -28.25 -6.82 5.41
N GLU A 369 -29.29 -7.24 6.14
CA GLU A 369 -30.47 -7.91 5.58
C GLU A 369 -31.11 -7.11 4.43
N LYS A 370 -31.15 -5.78 4.55
CA LYS A 370 -31.71 -4.90 3.51
C LYS A 370 -30.79 -4.79 2.30
N SER A 371 -29.48 -4.75 2.51
CA SER A 371 -28.47 -4.66 1.44
C SER A 371 -28.22 -6.00 0.73
N LEU A 372 -28.49 -7.13 1.41
CA LEU A 372 -28.15 -8.47 0.93
C LEU A 372 -28.71 -8.81 -0.46
N PRO A 373 -29.97 -8.50 -0.83
CA PRO A 373 -30.47 -8.79 -2.18
C PRO A 373 -29.65 -8.14 -3.29
N VAL A 374 -29.15 -6.91 -3.06
CA VAL A 374 -28.28 -6.21 -4.02
C VAL A 374 -26.89 -6.82 -4.02
N LEU A 375 -26.32 -7.11 -2.85
CA LEU A 375 -25.01 -7.74 -2.73
C LEU A 375 -24.97 -9.13 -3.40
N CYS A 376 -26.07 -9.88 -3.40
CA CYS A 376 -26.17 -11.16 -4.12
C CYS A 376 -26.05 -11.03 -5.65
N ARG A 377 -26.13 -9.83 -6.22
CA ARG A 377 -25.86 -9.57 -7.64
C ARG A 377 -24.37 -9.65 -8.00
N LEU A 378 -23.47 -9.54 -7.01
CA LEU A 378 -22.03 -9.65 -7.24
C LEU A 378 -21.67 -11.01 -7.86
N PRO A 379 -20.71 -11.10 -8.78
CA PRO A 379 -20.10 -12.35 -9.19
C PRO A 379 -19.66 -13.22 -7.99
N PRO A 380 -19.66 -14.57 -8.13
CA PRO A 380 -19.26 -15.48 -7.05
C PRO A 380 -17.92 -15.18 -6.37
N HIS A 381 -16.90 -14.84 -7.17
CA HIS A 381 -15.54 -14.57 -6.68
C HIS A 381 -15.45 -13.25 -5.89
N GLU A 382 -16.31 -12.27 -6.18
CA GLU A 382 -16.40 -11.03 -5.40
C GLU A 382 -17.27 -11.22 -4.16
N PHE A 383 -18.32 -12.05 -4.26
CA PHE A 383 -19.23 -12.31 -3.16
C PHE A 383 -18.61 -13.12 -2.01
N GLN A 384 -17.58 -13.92 -2.28
CA GLN A 384 -16.97 -14.81 -1.28
C GLN A 384 -16.54 -14.10 0.01
N VAL A 385 -16.19 -12.80 -0.07
CA VAL A 385 -15.80 -11.99 1.09
C VAL A 385 -16.93 -11.83 2.12
N LEU A 386 -18.19 -11.99 1.69
CA LEU A 386 -19.39 -11.88 2.53
C LEU A 386 -19.84 -13.21 3.12
N LEU A 387 -19.24 -14.35 2.76
CA LEU A 387 -19.64 -15.66 3.29
C LEU A 387 -19.54 -15.75 4.82
N PRO A 388 -18.47 -15.27 5.48
CA PRO A 388 -18.42 -15.26 6.94
C PRO A 388 -19.57 -14.45 7.56
N CYS A 389 -19.90 -13.31 6.95
CA CYS A 389 -20.94 -12.41 7.41
C CYS A 389 -22.34 -13.03 7.30
N LEU A 390 -22.59 -13.78 6.22
CA LEU A 390 -23.82 -14.53 6.02
C LEU A 390 -23.99 -15.66 7.03
N GLN A 391 -22.90 -16.34 7.41
CA GLN A 391 -22.95 -17.43 8.37
C GLN A 391 -23.44 -16.97 9.75
N GLU A 392 -23.19 -15.72 10.11
CA GLU A 392 -23.65 -15.13 11.39
C GLU A 392 -25.14 -14.74 11.39
N MET A 393 -25.79 -14.70 10.22
CA MET A 393 -27.22 -14.45 10.14
C MET A 393 -28.01 -15.71 10.51
N GLN A 394 -29.11 -15.59 11.26
CA GLN A 394 -29.88 -16.78 11.65
C GLN A 394 -30.82 -17.28 10.55
N ASP A 395 -31.19 -16.39 9.62
CA ASP A 395 -32.22 -16.62 8.61
C ASP A 395 -31.74 -16.34 7.19
N TRP A 396 -30.43 -16.31 6.95
CA TRP A 396 -29.86 -16.13 5.59
C TRP A 396 -30.47 -17.12 4.59
N HIS A 397 -30.82 -18.32 5.04
CA HIS A 397 -31.43 -19.38 4.24
C HIS A 397 -32.85 -19.05 3.73
N LEU A 398 -33.50 -18.03 4.30
CA LEU A 398 -34.81 -17.50 3.87
C LEU A 398 -34.69 -16.29 2.94
N THR A 399 -33.47 -15.83 2.68
CA THR A 399 -33.16 -14.68 1.81
C THR A 399 -32.52 -15.16 0.49
N PRO A 400 -32.21 -14.26 -0.47
CA PRO A 400 -31.41 -14.62 -1.65
C PRO A 400 -30.03 -15.24 -1.32
N GLY A 401 -29.56 -15.12 -0.06
CA GLY A 401 -28.30 -15.68 0.42
C GLY A 401 -28.12 -17.18 0.14
N LEU A 402 -29.17 -18.01 0.28
CA LEU A 402 -29.05 -19.44 -0.03
C LEU A 402 -28.72 -19.72 -1.49
N GLY A 403 -29.40 -19.02 -2.40
CA GLY A 403 -29.10 -19.13 -3.82
C GLY A 403 -27.66 -18.76 -4.11
N LYS A 404 -27.17 -17.69 -3.46
CA LYS A 404 -25.80 -17.23 -3.67
C LYS A 404 -24.74 -18.17 -3.12
N VAL A 405 -24.97 -18.75 -1.93
CA VAL A 405 -24.08 -19.77 -1.34
C VAL A 405 -23.95 -20.99 -2.25
N LEU A 406 -25.06 -21.45 -2.85
CA LEU A 406 -25.03 -22.56 -3.82
C LEU A 406 -24.26 -22.20 -5.09
N GLU A 407 -24.43 -20.97 -5.60
CA GLU A 407 -23.69 -20.46 -6.76
C GLU A 407 -22.18 -20.41 -6.49
N VAL A 408 -21.77 -19.88 -5.34
CA VAL A 408 -20.36 -19.81 -4.93
C VAL A 408 -19.78 -21.21 -4.71
N ALA A 409 -20.54 -22.11 -4.09
CA ALA A 409 -20.13 -23.51 -3.92
C ALA A 409 -19.93 -24.21 -5.28
N HIS A 410 -20.82 -23.98 -6.25
CA HIS A 410 -20.67 -24.52 -7.59
C HIS A 410 -19.44 -23.97 -8.30
N TRP A 411 -19.23 -22.65 -8.21
CA TRP A 411 -18.06 -22.00 -8.78
C TRP A 411 -16.75 -22.56 -8.20
N GLY A 412 -16.67 -22.72 -6.88
CA GLY A 412 -15.50 -23.31 -6.21
C GLY A 412 -15.22 -24.77 -6.58
N LEU A 413 -16.23 -25.54 -7.02
CA LEU A 413 -16.03 -26.90 -7.55
C LEU A 413 -15.45 -26.92 -8.96
N THR A 414 -15.58 -25.82 -9.70
CA THR A 414 -15.15 -25.70 -11.09
C THR A 414 -13.88 -24.86 -11.27
N SER A 415 -13.42 -24.18 -10.22
CA SER A 415 -12.26 -23.30 -10.22
C SER A 415 -11.02 -24.02 -9.69
N ASP A 416 -9.88 -23.86 -10.35
CA ASP A 416 -8.57 -24.39 -9.93
C ASP A 416 -7.84 -23.45 -8.93
N GLU A 417 -8.54 -22.45 -8.39
CA GLU A 417 -7.95 -21.48 -7.46
C GLU A 417 -7.58 -22.08 -6.10
N SER A 418 -6.43 -21.66 -5.56
CA SER A 418 -5.93 -22.07 -4.25
C SER A 418 -6.85 -21.67 -3.08
N SER A 419 -7.72 -20.67 -3.29
CA SER A 419 -8.77 -20.20 -2.36
C SER A 419 -10.01 -21.11 -2.32
N ALA A 420 -10.20 -21.98 -3.32
CA ALA A 420 -11.43 -22.75 -3.50
C ALA A 420 -11.71 -23.70 -2.33
N ALA A 421 -10.69 -24.22 -1.66
CA ALA A 421 -10.85 -25.15 -0.54
C ALA A 421 -11.49 -24.50 0.70
N GLU A 422 -11.11 -23.27 1.05
CA GLU A 422 -11.66 -22.56 2.20
C GLU A 422 -13.07 -22.05 1.90
N VAL A 423 -13.27 -21.51 0.69
CA VAL A 423 -14.60 -21.11 0.20
C VAL A 423 -15.57 -22.29 0.20
N TRP A 424 -15.14 -23.44 -0.32
CA TRP A 424 -15.95 -24.65 -0.33
C TRP A 424 -16.26 -25.14 1.09
N ARG A 425 -15.28 -25.09 1.99
CA ARG A 425 -15.48 -25.43 3.41
C ARG A 425 -16.55 -24.52 4.05
N GLN A 426 -16.49 -23.21 3.84
CA GLN A 426 -17.47 -22.27 4.37
C GLN A 426 -18.87 -22.55 3.81
N CYS A 427 -19.01 -22.68 2.49
CA CYS A 427 -20.28 -23.02 1.87
C CYS A 427 -20.83 -24.37 2.37
N ALA A 428 -19.98 -25.38 2.56
CA ALA A 428 -20.39 -26.68 3.08
C ALA A 428 -20.91 -26.59 4.53
N LEU A 429 -20.29 -25.76 5.38
CA LEU A 429 -20.76 -25.52 6.75
C LEU A 429 -22.15 -24.87 6.75
N MET A 430 -22.33 -23.83 5.94
CA MET A 430 -23.63 -23.16 5.80
C MET A 430 -24.72 -24.11 5.28
N LEU A 431 -24.42 -24.92 4.26
CA LEU A 431 -25.37 -25.90 3.74
C LEU A 431 -25.70 -27.01 4.74
N ALA A 432 -24.72 -27.42 5.57
CA ALA A 432 -24.94 -28.38 6.64
C ALA A 432 -25.88 -27.83 7.72
N GLU A 433 -25.76 -26.54 8.07
CA GLU A 433 -26.68 -25.87 8.99
C GLU A 433 -28.12 -25.93 8.47
N VAL A 434 -28.36 -25.58 7.20
CA VAL A 434 -29.69 -25.67 6.57
C VAL A 434 -30.25 -27.09 6.64
N ALA A 435 -29.41 -28.11 6.39
CA ALA A 435 -29.83 -29.51 6.45
C ALA A 435 -30.20 -29.95 7.88
N LEU A 436 -29.44 -29.51 8.89
CA LEU A 436 -29.74 -29.76 10.30
C LEU A 436 -31.04 -29.09 10.72
N ASP A 437 -31.27 -27.85 10.28
CA ASP A 437 -32.48 -27.08 10.55
C ASP A 437 -33.72 -27.76 9.96
N ALA A 438 -33.61 -28.25 8.71
CA ALA A 438 -34.65 -29.03 8.06
C ALA A 438 -34.94 -30.35 8.80
N ALA A 439 -33.91 -31.06 9.26
CA ALA A 439 -34.05 -32.31 10.01
C ALA A 439 -34.68 -32.11 11.40
N ALA A 440 -34.30 -31.02 12.10
CA ALA A 440 -34.88 -30.64 13.39
C ALA A 440 -36.37 -30.31 13.26
N ARG A 441 -36.77 -29.61 12.19
CA ARG A 441 -38.19 -29.33 11.92
C ARG A 441 -38.95 -30.59 11.48
N GLY A 442 -38.32 -31.46 10.69
CA GLY A 442 -38.90 -32.73 10.21
C GLY A 442 -39.10 -33.80 11.29
N SER A 443 -38.49 -33.65 12.47
CA SER A 443 -38.66 -34.56 13.62
C SER A 443 -39.74 -34.11 14.62
N SER A 444 -40.45 -33.02 14.31
CA SER A 444 -41.59 -32.49 15.09
C SER A 444 -42.97 -32.85 14.51
N LEU A 445 -43.00 -33.67 13.46
CA LEU A 445 -44.18 -34.32 12.88
C LEU A 445 -44.13 -35.83 13.17
#